data_AF-A0A2S8GNH8-F1
#
_entry.id   AF-A0A2S8GNH8-F1
#
_cell.length_a   1.000
_cell.length_b   1.000
_cell.length_c   1.000
_cell.angle_alpha   90.00
_cell.angle_beta   90.00
_cell.angle_gamma   90.00
#
_symmetry.space_group_name_H-M   'P 1'
#
loop_
_entity.id
_entity.type
_entity.pdbx_description
1 polymer ?
#
loop_
_entity_poly.entity_id
_entity_poly.type
_entity_poly.pdbx_seq_one_letter_code
_entity_poly.pdbx_strand_id
1 'polypeptide(L)'
;MHCGTQLGVVHEGGAAYTERLDQLDQRTSEIEERVDQLDRQQKIVQLDQEWEREQAEYWVKDKHGNAHPPSAAGAVFMCIFAIGGAIAFVSFAVLSGAPRSGVVFTLVGGLIFGLVGVITGIVQLGKVGRHQEAKRRYRQRREQLLKRD
;
A
#
# COMPACT_ATOMS: atom_id res chain seq x y z
N MET A 1 -0.30 -20.07 -88.55
CA MET A 1 -0.98 -19.49 -87.37
C MET A 1 -0.40 -20.17 -86.13
N HIS A 2 0.49 -19.51 -85.41
CA HIS A 2 1.03 -20.04 -84.16
C HIS A 2 0.68 -19.09 -83.02
N CYS A 3 -0.17 -19.59 -82.12
CA CYS A 3 -0.32 -19.08 -80.77
C CYS A 3 1.02 -19.13 -80.06
N GLY A 4 1.34 -18.06 -79.33
CA GLY A 4 2.48 -17.98 -78.43
C GLY A 4 2.17 -17.01 -77.32
N THR A 5 1.20 -17.36 -76.46
CA THR A 5 0.92 -16.61 -75.24
C THR A 5 2.06 -16.87 -74.27
N GLN A 6 2.96 -15.89 -74.12
CA GLN A 6 4.05 -15.95 -73.16
C GLN A 6 3.49 -15.61 -71.78
N LEU A 7 3.38 -16.63 -70.93
CA LEU A 7 3.07 -16.49 -69.51
C LEU A 7 4.32 -15.94 -68.81
N GLY A 8 4.32 -14.63 -68.53
CA GLY A 8 5.38 -13.98 -67.75
C GLY A 8 5.22 -14.31 -66.28
N VAL A 9 5.84 -15.41 -65.83
CA VAL A 9 5.98 -15.69 -64.40
C VAL A 9 7.21 -14.94 -63.91
N VAL A 10 6.99 -13.85 -63.19
CA VAL A 10 8.04 -13.11 -62.47
C VAL A 10 8.52 -14.00 -61.32
N HIS A 11 9.74 -14.50 -61.42
CA HIS A 11 10.33 -15.46 -60.48
C HIS A 11 11.78 -15.07 -60.14
N GLU A 12 12.01 -13.82 -59.72
CA GLU A 12 13.37 -13.41 -59.27
C GLU A 12 13.39 -12.58 -57.97
N GLY A 13 12.24 -12.29 -57.35
CA GLY A 13 12.19 -11.49 -56.12
C GLY A 13 11.57 -12.18 -54.90
N GLY A 14 10.85 -13.30 -55.07
CA GLY A 14 10.00 -13.87 -54.03
C GLY A 14 10.76 -14.33 -52.79
N ALA A 15 11.83 -15.12 -52.97
CA ALA A 15 12.58 -15.72 -51.85
C ALA A 15 13.37 -14.69 -51.03
N ALA A 16 13.98 -13.70 -51.69
CA ALA A 16 14.68 -12.62 -51.00
C ALA A 16 13.72 -11.65 -50.29
N TYR A 17 12.49 -11.52 -50.80
CA TYR A 17 11.44 -10.72 -50.19
C TYR A 17 10.78 -11.42 -49.00
N THR A 18 10.58 -12.75 -49.06
CA THR A 18 10.10 -13.55 -47.92
C THR A 18 11.11 -13.57 -46.78
N GLU A 19 12.41 -13.72 -47.06
CA GLU A 19 13.46 -13.67 -46.03
C GLU A 19 13.49 -12.32 -45.30
N ARG A 20 13.30 -11.22 -46.03
CA ARG A 20 13.20 -9.87 -45.46
C ARG A 20 11.95 -9.68 -44.61
N LEU A 21 10.82 -10.28 -45.01
CA LEU A 21 9.57 -10.27 -44.25
C LEU A 21 9.69 -11.09 -42.97
N ASP A 22 10.22 -12.31 -43.04
CA ASP A 22 10.43 -13.18 -41.87
C ASP A 22 11.33 -12.49 -40.82
N GLN A 23 12.38 -11.80 -41.29
CA GLN A 23 13.29 -11.05 -40.44
C GLN A 23 12.67 -9.77 -39.83
N LEU A 24 11.61 -9.24 -40.45
CA LEU A 24 10.82 -8.13 -39.91
C LEU A 24 9.80 -8.65 -38.89
N ASP A 25 9.13 -9.76 -39.17
CA ASP A 25 8.17 -10.40 -38.26
C ASP A 25 8.85 -10.86 -36.97
N GLN A 26 10.07 -11.43 -37.09
CA GLN A 26 10.86 -11.83 -35.94
C GLN A 26 11.29 -10.63 -35.08
N ARG A 27 11.76 -9.54 -35.70
CA ARG A 27 12.09 -8.30 -34.98
C ARG A 27 10.88 -7.64 -34.35
N THR A 28 9.74 -7.67 -35.03
CA THR A 28 8.49 -7.12 -34.51
C THR A 28 8.02 -7.91 -33.29
N SER A 29 8.08 -9.24 -33.34
CA SER A 29 7.75 -10.11 -32.21
C SER A 29 8.64 -9.86 -30.99
N GLU A 30 9.96 -9.71 -31.19
CA GLU A 30 10.89 -9.36 -30.10
C GLU A 30 10.63 -7.97 -29.52
N ILE A 31 10.24 -7.00 -30.35
CA ILE A 31 9.89 -5.65 -29.89
C ILE A 31 8.58 -5.69 -29.11
N GLU A 32 7.57 -6.43 -29.57
CA GLU A 32 6.30 -6.61 -28.86
C GLU A 32 6.53 -7.22 -27.49
N GLU A 33 7.36 -8.26 -27.38
CA GLU A 33 7.70 -8.88 -26.09
C GLU A 33 8.40 -7.89 -25.15
N ARG A 34 9.37 -7.12 -25.66
CA ARG A 34 10.06 -6.08 -24.87
C ARG A 34 9.11 -4.97 -24.42
N VAL A 35 8.20 -4.54 -25.28
CA VAL A 35 7.20 -3.51 -24.94
C VAL A 35 6.25 -4.02 -23.87
N ASP A 36 5.79 -5.27 -23.96
CA ASP A 36 4.91 -5.86 -22.95
C ASP A 36 5.63 -6.07 -21.60
N GLN A 37 6.92 -6.42 -21.61
CA GLN A 37 7.75 -6.43 -20.39
C GLN A 37 7.91 -5.03 -19.79
N LEU A 38 8.13 -4.00 -20.62
CA LEU A 38 8.30 -2.62 -20.17
C LEU A 38 7.00 -2.07 -19.56
N ASP A 39 5.87 -2.30 -20.23
CA ASP A 39 4.54 -1.89 -19.76
C ASP A 39 4.19 -2.56 -18.41
N ARG A 40 4.54 -3.84 -18.25
CA ARG A 40 4.43 -4.55 -16.96
C ARG A 40 5.26 -3.91 -15.86
N GLN A 41 6.53 -3.62 -16.13
CA GLN A 41 7.40 -2.95 -15.16
C GLN A 41 6.85 -1.56 -14.78
N GLN A 42 6.36 -0.80 -15.75
CA GLN A 42 5.76 0.50 -15.52
C GLN A 42 4.52 0.40 -14.62
N LYS A 43 3.66 -0.59 -14.83
CA LYS A 43 2.47 -0.85 -13.99
C LYS A 43 2.85 -1.20 -12.54
N ILE A 44 3.90 -2.00 -12.35
CA ILE A 44 4.39 -2.33 -11.00
C ILE A 44 4.94 -1.07 -10.31
N VAL A 45 5.74 -0.26 -11.01
CA VAL A 45 6.28 1.00 -10.46
C VAL A 45 5.16 1.97 -10.09
N GLN A 46 4.14 2.12 -10.93
CA GLN A 46 2.97 2.95 -10.62
C GLN A 46 2.23 2.44 -9.38
N LEU A 47 2.00 1.13 -9.30
CA LEU A 47 1.36 0.51 -8.13
C LEU A 47 2.17 0.71 -6.84
N ASP A 48 3.50 0.61 -6.92
CA ASP A 48 4.40 0.83 -5.79
C ASP A 48 4.37 2.30 -5.33
N GLN A 49 4.36 3.24 -6.27
CA GLN A 49 4.22 4.67 -5.95
C GLN A 49 2.87 5.01 -5.31
N GLU A 50 1.78 4.43 -5.82
CA GLU A 50 0.45 4.59 -5.22
C GLU A 50 0.43 4.06 -3.79
N TRP A 51 1.03 2.89 -3.56
CA TRP A 51 1.13 2.28 -2.25
C TRP A 51 1.96 3.11 -1.26
N GLU A 52 3.06 3.73 -1.71
CA GLU A 52 3.83 4.65 -0.87
C GLU A 52 3.01 5.88 -0.44
N ARG A 53 2.23 6.47 -1.36
CA ARG A 53 1.33 7.60 -1.04
C ARG A 53 0.23 7.17 -0.07
N GLU A 54 -0.38 6.00 -0.30
CA GLU A 54 -1.44 5.47 0.56
C GLU A 54 -0.89 5.14 1.97
N GLN A 55 0.32 4.61 2.07
CA GLN A 55 0.98 4.36 3.37
C GLN A 55 1.19 5.64 4.18
N ALA A 56 1.57 6.74 3.54
CA ALA A 56 1.83 8.01 4.21
C ALA A 56 0.60 8.54 4.97
N GLU A 57 -0.62 8.24 4.53
CA GLU A 57 -1.87 8.63 5.21
C GLU A 57 -2.09 7.89 6.54
N TYR A 58 -1.55 6.67 6.65
CA TYR A 58 -1.68 5.83 7.84
C TYR A 58 -0.57 6.06 8.86
N TRP A 59 0.56 6.64 8.44
CA TRP A 59 1.68 6.91 9.33
C TRP A 59 1.29 7.86 10.46
N VAL A 60 1.77 7.54 11.66
CA VAL A 60 1.59 8.38 12.85
C VAL A 60 2.91 9.10 13.10
N LYS A 61 2.85 10.42 13.22
CA LYS A 61 4.02 11.24 13.57
C LYS A 61 4.19 11.21 15.09
N ASP A 62 5.39 10.88 15.54
CA ASP A 62 5.79 11.06 16.92
C ASP A 62 6.05 12.54 17.23
N LYS A 63 6.16 12.89 18.51
CA LYS A 63 6.50 14.23 19.02
C LYS A 63 7.82 14.78 18.46
N HIS A 64 8.71 13.89 17.98
CA HIS A 64 9.98 14.23 17.35
C HIS A 64 9.89 14.42 15.82
N GLY A 65 8.69 14.35 15.24
CA GLY A 65 8.46 14.50 13.80
C GLY A 65 8.74 13.24 12.98
N ASN A 66 9.26 12.18 13.60
CA ASN A 66 9.47 10.89 12.95
C ASN A 66 8.14 10.20 12.67
N ALA A 67 7.94 9.77 11.43
CA ALA A 67 6.76 9.03 11.03
C ALA A 67 7.01 7.52 11.20
N HIS A 68 6.13 6.86 11.94
CA HIS A 68 6.21 5.43 12.17
C HIS A 68 4.94 4.72 11.66
N PRO A 69 5.07 3.48 11.18
CA PRO A 69 3.91 2.69 10.81
C PRO A 69 3.02 2.47 12.04
N PRO A 70 1.68 2.53 11.88
CA PRO A 70 0.76 2.33 12.99
C PRO A 70 0.97 0.92 13.57
N SER A 71 1.49 0.84 14.79
CA SER A 71 1.78 -0.42 15.47
C SER A 71 0.60 -0.82 16.36
N ALA A 72 0.14 -2.07 16.21
CA ALA A 72 -0.89 -2.63 17.10
C ALA A 72 -0.42 -2.64 18.56
N ALA A 73 0.88 -2.90 18.79
CA ALA A 73 1.50 -2.85 20.10
C ALA A 73 1.43 -1.46 20.74
N GLY A 74 1.61 -0.39 19.96
CA GLY A 74 1.50 0.99 20.45
C GLY A 74 0.07 1.35 20.87
N ALA A 75 -0.94 0.92 20.10
CA ALA A 75 -2.34 1.13 20.45
C ALA A 75 -2.72 0.40 21.76
N VAL A 76 -2.29 -0.85 21.92
CA VAL A 76 -2.51 -1.62 23.15
C VAL A 76 -1.80 -0.99 24.34
N PHE A 77 -0.55 -0.55 24.16
CA PHE A 77 0.20 0.15 25.21
C PHE A 77 -0.50 1.44 25.65
N MET A 78 -1.01 2.25 24.71
CA MET A 78 -1.76 3.47 25.03
C MET A 78 -3.04 3.18 25.83
N CYS A 79 -3.79 2.13 25.47
CA CYS A 79 -4.97 1.73 26.25
C CYS A 79 -4.59 1.33 27.69
N ILE A 80 -3.54 0.50 27.84
CA ILE A 80 -3.06 0.06 29.17
C ILE A 80 -2.57 1.26 29.98
N PHE A 81 -1.79 2.15 29.37
CA PHE A 81 -1.28 3.35 30.01
C PHE A 81 -2.39 4.32 30.41
N ALA A 82 -3.41 4.50 29.58
CA ALA A 82 -4.55 5.35 29.90
C ALA A 82 -5.34 4.82 31.11
N ILE A 83 -5.65 3.52 31.13
CA ILE A 83 -6.38 2.89 32.23
C ILE A 83 -5.54 2.90 33.51
N GLY A 84 -4.29 2.44 33.43
CA GLY A 84 -3.37 2.42 34.57
C GLY A 84 -3.07 3.81 35.11
N GLY A 85 -2.89 4.79 34.22
CA GLY A 85 -2.68 6.20 34.56
C GLY A 85 -3.88 6.81 35.26
N ALA A 86 -5.10 6.54 34.79
CA ALA A 86 -6.32 7.01 35.46
C ALA A 86 -6.44 6.44 36.88
N ILE A 87 -6.17 5.14 37.06
CA ILE A 87 -6.20 4.49 38.38
C ILE A 87 -5.12 5.07 39.30
N ALA A 88 -3.89 5.21 38.80
CA ALA A 88 -2.78 5.77 39.56
C ALA A 88 -3.06 7.23 39.97
N PHE A 89 -3.64 8.03 39.07
CA PHE A 89 -3.97 9.42 39.32
C PHE A 89 -5.04 9.57 40.41
N VAL A 90 -6.12 8.79 40.35
CA VAL A 90 -7.15 8.74 41.40
C VAL A 90 -6.58 8.23 42.71
N SER A 91 -5.76 7.18 42.68
CA SER A 91 -5.12 6.60 43.88
C SER A 91 -4.21 7.62 44.58
N PHE A 92 -3.41 8.35 43.81
CA PHE A 92 -2.53 9.42 44.33
C PHE A 92 -3.34 10.56 44.97
N ALA A 93 -4.47 10.95 44.36
CA ALA A 93 -5.34 11.99 44.91
C ALA A 93 -5.98 11.59 46.25
N VAL A 94 -6.38 10.32 46.39
CA VAL A 94 -6.91 9.79 47.66
C VAL A 94 -5.81 9.70 48.72
N LEU A 95 -4.62 9.22 48.36
CA LEU A 95 -3.52 9.00 49.31
C LEU A 95 -2.85 10.29 49.79
N SER A 96 -2.87 11.35 48.98
CA SER A 96 -2.28 12.66 49.32
C SER A 96 -3.11 13.49 50.30
N GLY A 97 -4.26 12.97 50.75
CA GLY A 97 -5.13 13.67 51.70
C GLY A 97 -5.79 14.92 51.10
N ALA A 98 -6.02 14.92 49.78
CA ALA A 98 -6.62 16.04 49.07
C ALA A 98 -7.97 16.44 49.69
N PRO A 99 -8.30 17.75 49.74
CA PRO A 99 -9.60 18.21 50.19
C PRO A 99 -10.71 17.60 49.32
N ARG A 100 -11.93 17.48 49.86
CA ARG A 100 -13.07 16.84 49.15
C ARG A 100 -13.30 17.40 47.74
N SER A 101 -13.10 18.70 47.53
CA SER A 101 -13.16 19.33 46.20
C SER A 101 -12.07 18.84 45.25
N GLY A 102 -10.85 18.60 45.75
CA GLY A 102 -9.74 18.01 45.00
C GLY A 102 -10.02 16.57 44.58
N VAL A 103 -10.62 15.77 45.46
CA VAL A 103 -11.01 14.38 45.14
C VAL A 103 -12.06 14.33 44.02
N VAL A 104 -13.10 15.17 44.10
CA VAL A 104 -14.13 15.27 43.06
C VAL A 104 -13.51 15.70 41.72
N PHE A 105 -12.60 16.69 41.74
CA PHE A 105 -11.88 17.13 40.55
C PHE A 105 -11.05 15.99 39.93
N THR A 106 -10.34 15.21 40.74
CA THR A 106 -9.53 14.08 40.25
C THR A 106 -10.36 12.91 39.73
N LEU A 107 -11.55 12.66 40.29
CA LEU A 107 -12.47 11.65 39.77
C LEU A 107 -13.00 12.04 38.40
N VAL A 108 -13.49 13.28 38.25
CA VAL A 108 -13.99 13.79 36.96
C VAL A 108 -12.85 13.84 35.93
N GLY A 109 -11.69 14.37 36.32
CA GLY A 109 -10.51 14.43 35.46
C GLY A 109 -10.00 13.05 35.03
N GLY A 110 -9.96 12.08 35.95
CA GLY A 110 -9.59 10.70 35.64
C GLY A 110 -10.58 10.02 34.68
N LEU A 111 -11.89 10.29 34.84
CA LEU A 111 -12.93 9.79 33.95
C LEU A 111 -12.79 10.34 32.53
N ILE A 112 -12.54 11.65 32.40
CA ILE A 112 -12.29 12.30 31.11
C ILE A 112 -11.01 11.75 30.48
N PHE A 113 -9.92 11.66 31.24
CA PHE A 113 -8.65 11.13 30.75
C PHE A 113 -8.78 9.68 30.26
N GLY A 114 -9.47 8.84 31.03
CA GLY A 114 -9.79 7.46 30.65
C GLY A 114 -10.61 7.39 29.36
N LEU A 115 -11.67 8.19 29.24
CA LEU A 115 -12.50 8.25 28.03
C LEU A 115 -11.70 8.67 26.79
N VAL A 116 -10.90 9.74 26.91
CA VAL A 116 -10.06 10.22 25.80
C VAL A 116 -9.04 9.15 25.39
N GLY A 117 -8.40 8.49 26.36
CA GLY A 117 -7.44 7.40 26.09
C GLY A 117 -8.08 6.21 25.39
N VAL A 118 -9.28 5.80 25.80
CA VAL A 118 -10.02 4.71 25.16
C VAL A 118 -10.43 5.07 23.73
N ILE A 119 -10.97 6.28 23.51
CA ILE A 119 -11.40 6.73 22.17
C ILE A 119 -10.21 6.77 21.21
N THR A 120 -9.10 7.38 21.64
CA THR A 120 -7.87 7.44 20.84
C THR A 120 -7.33 6.05 20.52
N GLY A 121 -7.32 5.14 21.50
CA GLY A 121 -6.96 3.74 21.30
C GLY A 121 -7.82 3.02 20.25
N ILE A 122 -9.15 3.17 20.31
CA ILE A 122 -10.08 2.56 19.34
C ILE A 122 -9.84 3.09 17.93
N VAL A 123 -9.68 4.41 17.77
CA VAL A 123 -9.40 5.04 16.47
C VAL A 123 -8.09 4.49 15.88
N GLN A 124 -7.09 4.28 16.72
CA GLN A 124 -5.78 3.77 16.32
C GLN A 124 -5.84 2.30 15.90
N LEU A 125 -6.62 1.46 16.60
CA LEU A 125 -6.88 0.08 16.20
C LEU A 125 -7.61 0.01 14.84
N GLY A 126 -8.60 0.86 14.62
CA GLY A 126 -9.29 0.95 13.32
C GLY A 126 -8.36 1.39 12.18
N LYS A 127 -7.37 2.25 12.45
CA LYS A 127 -6.33 2.63 11.48
C LYS A 127 -5.43 1.44 11.12
N VAL A 128 -5.06 0.61 12.10
CA VAL A 128 -4.25 -0.61 11.87
C VAL A 128 -4.99 -1.59 10.97
N GLY A 129 -6.29 -1.82 11.22
CA GLY A 129 -7.11 -2.71 10.38
C GLY A 129 -7.16 -2.26 8.92
N ARG A 130 -7.47 -0.97 8.68
CA ARG A 130 -7.51 -0.38 7.34
C ARG A 130 -6.16 -0.47 6.62
N HIS A 131 -5.06 -0.21 7.33
CA HIS A 131 -3.72 -0.37 6.76
C HIS A 131 -3.40 -1.82 6.38
N GLN A 132 -3.81 -2.80 7.19
CA GLN A 132 -3.64 -4.22 6.86
C GLN A 132 -4.46 -4.64 5.64
N GLU A 133 -5.71 -4.18 5.53
CA GLU A 133 -6.55 -4.43 4.36
C GLU A 133 -5.97 -3.81 3.09
N ALA A 134 -5.55 -2.55 3.17
CA ALA A 134 -4.88 -1.86 2.05
C ALA A 134 -3.61 -2.61 1.61
N LYS A 135 -2.80 -3.06 2.58
CA LYS A 135 -1.60 -3.88 2.31
C LYS A 135 -1.92 -5.21 1.64
N ARG A 136 -3.03 -5.86 2.02
CA ARG A 136 -3.50 -7.09 1.37
C ARG A 136 -3.91 -6.83 -0.08
N ARG A 137 -4.67 -5.76 -0.34
CA ARG A 137 -5.06 -5.37 -1.71
C ARG A 137 -3.84 -5.09 -2.59
N TYR A 138 -2.86 -4.33 -2.07
CA TYR A 138 -1.61 -4.07 -2.77
C TYR A 138 -0.87 -5.37 -3.14
N ARG A 139 -0.69 -6.29 -2.17
CA ARG A 139 -0.02 -7.58 -2.43
C ARG A 139 -0.75 -8.41 -3.49
N GLN A 140 -2.08 -8.49 -3.42
CA GLN A 140 -2.88 -9.21 -4.40
C GLN A 140 -2.73 -8.64 -5.80
N ARG A 141 -2.78 -7.30 -5.96
CA ARG A 141 -2.56 -6.64 -7.26
C ARG A 141 -1.16 -6.89 -7.80
N ARG A 142 -0.15 -6.82 -6.93
CA ARG A 142 1.24 -7.09 -7.31
C ARG A 142 1.44 -8.54 -7.74
N GLU A 143 0.86 -9.50 -7.03
CA GLU A 143 0.88 -10.91 -7.42
C GLU A 143 0.15 -11.17 -8.74
N GLN A 144 -0.95 -10.47 -9.03
CA GLN A 144 -1.65 -10.58 -10.31
C GLN A 144 -0.80 -10.07 -11.48
N LEU A 145 -0.06 -8.97 -11.27
CA LEU A 145 0.88 -8.44 -12.27
C LEU A 145 2.08 -9.37 -12.50
N LEU A 146 2.48 -10.13 -11.48
CA LEU A 146 3.58 -11.11 -11.56
C LEU A 146 3.17 -12.49 -12.08
N LYS A 147 1.90 -12.92 -11.89
CA LYS A 147 1.38 -14.22 -12.33
C LYS A 147 0.90 -14.23 -13.79
N ARG A 148 0.89 -13.08 -14.46
CA ARG A 148 0.57 -13.00 -15.90
C ARG A 148 1.81 -13.33 -16.74
N ASP A 149 2.48 -14.42 -16.35
CA ASP A 149 3.65 -15.10 -16.93
C ASP A 149 3.27 -16.59 -17.09
#